data_AF-A0A940NT37-F1
#
_entry.id   AF-A0A940NT37-F1
#
_cell.length_a   1.000
_cell.length_b   1.000
_cell.length_c   1.000
_cell.angle_alpha   90.00
_cell.angle_beta   90.00
_cell.angle_gamma   90.00
#
_symmetry.space_group_name_H-M   'P 1'
#
loop_
_entity.id
_entity.type
_entity.pdbx_description
1 polymer ?
#
loop_
_entity_poly.entity_id
_entity_poly.type
_entity_poly.pdbx_seq_one_letter_code
_entity_poly.pdbx_strand_id
1 'polypeptide(L)'
;PFCYNMYPMEKDGLIISEPVGITYHVIPETDSICIDEIAELQYNDSAFYIPAYIEGKPVTQLGSGKPVIPKNRYSYIYIPETLKVIGDYAFMNCISFNGLSWYSSENLKLEHIGLEAFYGTGWQNSAESYGNTLSVLNILYRCFSRNAEYKVSDYYTVISADAFARNKSLEEIVLPDTLTKIEEGAFYDCTSLTSIEIPDSVVSIGNGAFVDCTALESAKLGSGLTEIGEDIFEGCTALKTIDAPAGSKAAEFFGN
;
A
#
# COMPACT_ATOMS: atom_id res chain seq x y z
N PRO A 1 13.87 18.95 31.79
CA PRO A 1 13.09 20.09 31.30
C PRO A 1 12.73 19.92 29.82
N PHE A 2 11.67 19.16 29.53
CA PHE A 2 10.83 19.33 28.35
C PHE A 2 9.46 18.80 28.74
N CYS A 3 8.59 19.70 29.20
CA CYS A 3 7.16 19.45 29.26
C CYS A 3 6.69 19.59 27.81
N TYR A 4 6.35 18.48 27.16
CA TYR A 4 5.59 18.59 25.93
C TYR A 4 4.27 19.27 26.28
N ASN A 5 3.90 20.33 25.56
CA ASN A 5 2.52 20.78 25.52
C ASN A 5 1.69 19.76 24.71
N MET A 6 1.58 18.53 25.23
CA MET A 6 0.65 17.53 24.76
C MET A 6 -0.74 17.96 25.22
N TYR A 7 -1.56 18.47 24.30
CA TYR A 7 -2.99 18.55 24.56
C TYR A 7 -3.54 17.11 24.68
N PRO A 8 -4.61 16.88 25.47
CA PRO A 8 -5.20 15.56 25.58
C PRO A 8 -5.55 15.04 24.18
N MET A 9 -5.39 13.72 23.98
CA MET A 9 -5.79 13.06 22.74
C MET A 9 -7.25 13.41 22.44
N GLU A 10 -7.49 14.15 21.37
CA GLU A 10 -8.83 14.40 20.87
C GLU A 10 -9.31 13.18 20.07
N LYS A 11 -10.59 13.17 19.69
CA LYS A 11 -11.19 12.09 18.89
C LYS A 11 -10.37 11.80 17.62
N ASP A 12 -9.68 12.81 17.09
CA ASP A 12 -8.98 12.77 15.81
C ASP A 12 -7.48 12.42 15.95
N GLY A 13 -6.95 12.29 17.18
CA GLY A 13 -5.57 11.86 17.46
C GLY A 13 -4.71 12.86 18.23
N LEU A 14 -3.39 12.65 18.20
CA LEU A 14 -2.40 13.47 18.93
C LEU A 14 -2.15 14.79 18.20
N ILE A 15 -2.22 15.93 18.91
CA ILE A 15 -1.95 17.27 18.37
C ILE A 15 -0.63 17.78 18.95
N ILE A 16 0.29 18.24 18.10
CA ILE A 16 1.60 18.76 18.50
C ILE A 16 1.75 20.21 18.05
N SER A 17 1.96 21.11 19.00
CA SER A 17 2.29 22.53 18.73
C SER A 17 3.79 22.80 18.59
N GLU A 18 4.64 21.92 19.15
CA GLU A 18 6.10 22.01 19.09
C GLU A 18 6.69 20.63 18.76
N PRO A 19 7.02 20.34 17.49
CA PRO A 19 7.39 19.02 16.99
C PRO A 19 8.86 18.65 17.28
N VAL A 20 9.22 18.57 18.56
CA VAL A 20 10.56 18.17 18.98
C VAL A 20 10.87 16.76 18.49
N GLY A 21 11.93 16.62 17.69
CA GLY A 21 12.34 15.33 17.14
C GLY A 21 11.48 14.83 15.99
N ILE A 22 10.68 15.68 15.34
CA ILE A 22 9.98 15.36 14.10
C ILE A 22 10.43 16.35 13.03
N THR A 23 11.05 15.85 11.97
CA THR A 23 11.33 16.62 10.76
C THR A 23 10.18 16.38 9.79
N TYR A 24 9.66 17.46 9.22
CA TYR A 24 8.50 17.44 8.35
C TYR A 24 8.54 18.63 7.39
N HIS A 25 7.75 18.53 6.32
CA HIS A 25 7.47 19.66 5.42
C HIS A 25 5.97 19.79 5.16
N VAL A 26 5.58 20.99 4.74
CA VAL A 26 4.20 21.28 4.32
C VAL A 26 4.06 20.91 2.84
N ILE A 27 2.99 20.18 2.53
CA ILE A 27 2.53 19.89 1.16
C ILE A 27 1.67 21.10 0.73
N PRO A 28 2.17 21.98 -0.16
CA PRO A 28 1.50 23.25 -0.46
C PRO A 28 0.12 23.08 -1.10
N GLU A 29 -0.08 22.02 -1.88
CA GLU A 29 -1.29 21.78 -2.67
C GLU A 29 -2.50 21.46 -1.78
N THR A 30 -2.27 20.80 -0.64
CA THR A 30 -3.30 20.33 0.28
C THR A 30 -3.28 21.05 1.62
N ASP A 31 -2.34 21.98 1.81
CA ASP A 31 -2.05 22.66 3.08
C ASP A 31 -1.88 21.69 4.27
N SER A 32 -1.24 20.55 4.01
CA SER A 32 -1.08 19.45 4.97
C SER A 32 0.39 19.11 5.21
N ILE A 33 0.69 18.15 6.08
CA ILE A 33 2.04 17.80 6.50
C ILE A 33 2.44 16.40 6.04
N CYS A 34 3.67 16.31 5.55
CA CYS A 34 4.42 15.07 5.37
C CYS A 34 5.52 14.97 6.43
N ILE A 35 5.53 13.89 7.21
CA ILE A 35 6.60 13.62 8.19
C ILE A 35 7.76 12.92 7.48
N ASP A 36 8.91 13.58 7.42
CA ASP A 36 10.11 13.07 6.75
C ASP A 36 10.93 12.13 7.64
N GLU A 37 11.01 12.45 8.93
CA GLU A 37 11.82 11.69 9.89
C GLU A 37 11.36 11.96 11.31
N ILE A 38 11.36 10.90 12.12
CA ILE A 38 11.18 10.97 13.56
C ILE A 38 12.52 10.60 14.18
N ALA A 39 13.09 11.51 14.95
CA ALA A 39 14.33 11.31 15.66
C ALA A 39 14.16 10.28 16.79
N GLU A 40 15.26 9.59 17.10
CA GLU A 40 15.31 8.65 18.21
C GLU A 40 15.22 9.41 19.55
N LEU A 41 14.06 9.34 20.21
CA LEU A 41 13.89 9.90 21.56
C LEU A 41 14.60 9.02 22.61
N GLN A 42 14.69 9.39 23.88
CA GLN A 42 15.37 8.57 24.92
C GLN A 42 14.39 7.79 25.84
N TYR A 43 13.15 7.54 25.39
CA TYR A 43 12.10 6.91 26.19
C TYR A 43 11.83 5.41 25.90
N ASN A 44 11.50 4.64 26.94
CA ASN A 44 11.26 3.18 26.87
C ASN A 44 9.89 2.75 26.31
N ASP A 45 9.19 3.61 25.57
CA ASP A 45 7.86 3.27 25.05
C ASP A 45 7.94 2.33 23.84
N SER A 46 7.15 1.25 23.90
CA SER A 46 7.02 0.26 22.82
C SER A 46 6.01 0.66 21.74
N ALA A 47 5.27 1.76 21.95
CA ALA A 47 4.31 2.29 21.00
C ALA A 47 4.63 3.74 20.62
N PHE A 48 4.44 4.08 19.35
CA PHE A 48 4.54 5.45 18.85
C PHE A 48 3.19 5.92 18.30
N TYR A 49 2.86 7.18 18.53
CA TYR A 49 1.64 7.79 18.01
C TYR A 49 2.04 8.82 16.98
N ILE A 50 1.67 8.57 15.72
CA ILE A 50 1.85 9.57 14.67
C ILE A 50 0.87 10.71 14.98
N PRO A 51 1.34 11.96 15.09
CA PRO A 51 0.47 13.09 15.35
C PRO A 51 -0.53 13.25 14.20
N ALA A 52 -1.79 13.54 14.54
CA ALA A 52 -2.82 13.89 13.57
C ALA A 52 -2.62 15.32 13.05
N TYR A 53 -2.08 16.20 13.89
CA TYR A 53 -1.81 17.60 13.54
C TYR A 53 -0.46 18.05 14.08
N ILE A 54 0.28 18.79 13.26
CA ILE A 54 1.48 19.51 13.66
C ILE A 54 1.27 20.99 13.30
N GLU A 55 1.44 21.87 14.30
CA GLU A 55 1.27 23.33 14.12
C GLU A 55 -0.06 23.73 13.46
N GLY A 56 -1.13 22.98 13.78
CA GLY A 56 -2.48 23.21 13.28
C GLY A 56 -2.76 22.67 11.88
N LYS A 57 -1.79 22.04 11.21
CA LYS A 57 -1.97 21.40 9.89
C LYS A 57 -2.10 19.89 10.01
N PRO A 58 -2.98 19.25 9.23
CA PRO A 58 -3.18 17.80 9.32
C PRO A 58 -1.96 17.05 8.78
N VAL A 59 -1.54 16.00 9.47
CA VAL A 59 -0.52 15.06 9.00
C VAL A 59 -1.21 14.05 8.10
N THR A 60 -0.89 14.12 6.81
CA THR A 60 -1.54 13.30 5.78
C THR A 60 -0.59 12.27 5.17
N GLN A 61 0.73 12.45 5.32
CA GLN A 61 1.72 11.58 4.70
C GLN A 61 2.88 11.25 5.63
N LEU A 62 3.43 10.05 5.46
CA LEU A 62 4.79 9.71 5.88
C LEU A 62 5.69 9.75 4.65
N GLY A 63 6.88 10.32 4.81
CA GLY A 63 7.83 10.55 3.72
C GLY A 63 8.36 9.27 3.07
N SER A 64 9.02 9.48 1.92
CA SER A 64 9.67 8.43 1.13
C SER A 64 11.20 8.50 1.21
N GLY A 65 11.87 7.38 0.92
CA GLY A 65 13.31 7.33 0.63
C GLY A 65 14.23 7.02 1.82
N LYS A 66 13.72 7.11 3.05
CA LYS A 66 14.37 6.60 4.26
C LYS A 66 13.32 6.15 5.27
N PRO A 67 13.66 5.25 6.22
CA PRO A 67 12.77 4.94 7.31
C PRO A 67 12.40 6.22 8.07
N VAL A 68 11.11 6.51 8.11
CA VAL A 68 10.53 7.67 8.80
C VAL A 68 10.61 7.45 10.31
N ILE A 69 10.50 6.19 10.75
CA ILE A 69 10.52 5.80 12.16
C ILE A 69 11.88 5.15 12.51
N PRO A 70 12.47 5.45 13.68
CA PRO A 70 13.71 4.81 14.12
C PRO A 70 13.61 3.28 14.18
N LYS A 71 14.65 2.61 13.69
CA LYS A 71 14.71 1.15 13.65
C LYS A 71 14.62 0.53 15.04
N ASN A 72 13.97 -0.63 15.12
CA ASN A 72 13.99 -1.56 16.26
C ASN A 72 13.46 -1.03 17.60
N ARG A 73 12.69 0.04 17.58
CA ARG A 73 12.20 0.68 18.80
C ARG A 73 10.73 0.39 19.10
N TYR A 74 9.88 0.69 18.14
CA TYR A 74 8.44 0.64 18.34
C TYR A 74 7.87 -0.65 17.79
N SER A 75 7.13 -1.37 18.63
CA SER A 75 6.41 -2.57 18.25
C SER A 75 5.06 -2.27 17.61
N TYR A 76 4.41 -1.19 18.04
CA TYR A 76 3.13 -0.75 17.48
C TYR A 76 3.18 0.73 17.14
N ILE A 77 2.62 1.08 15.99
CA ILE A 77 2.54 2.47 15.54
C ILE A 77 1.07 2.81 15.33
N TYR A 78 0.61 3.84 16.03
CA TYR A 78 -0.74 4.33 15.92
C TYR A 78 -0.81 5.38 14.82
N ILE A 79 -1.65 5.12 13.82
CA ILE A 79 -1.88 6.05 12.70
C ILE A 79 -3.16 6.86 12.94
N PRO A 80 -3.14 8.18 12.67
CA PRO A 80 -4.31 9.04 12.82
C PRO A 80 -5.24 8.94 11.61
N GLU A 81 -6.52 9.32 11.76
CA GLU A 81 -7.51 9.32 10.67
C GLU A 81 -7.15 10.27 9.51
N THR A 82 -6.31 11.27 9.80
CA THR A 82 -5.76 12.22 8.82
C THR A 82 -4.78 11.58 7.85
N LEU A 83 -4.14 10.45 8.22
CA LEU A 83 -3.12 9.81 7.40
C LEU A 83 -3.75 9.17 6.15
N LYS A 84 -3.23 9.54 4.98
CA LYS A 84 -3.67 9.05 3.67
C LYS A 84 -2.60 8.25 2.95
N VAL A 85 -1.32 8.60 3.13
CA VAL A 85 -0.21 7.97 2.40
C VAL A 85 0.88 7.53 3.38
N ILE A 86 1.35 6.29 3.17
CA ILE A 86 2.60 5.80 3.75
C ILE A 86 3.61 5.77 2.61
N GLY A 87 4.68 6.56 2.68
CA GLY A 87 5.68 6.64 1.61
C GLY A 87 6.57 5.40 1.48
N ASP A 88 7.38 5.40 0.43
CA ASP A 88 8.32 4.33 0.12
C ASP A 88 9.32 4.17 1.26
N TYR A 89 9.57 2.91 1.65
CA TYR A 89 10.51 2.56 2.70
C TYR A 89 10.22 3.15 4.10
N ALA A 90 9.02 3.70 4.35
CA ALA A 90 8.70 4.44 5.58
C ALA A 90 9.01 3.71 6.89
N PHE A 91 8.87 2.37 6.92
CA PHE A 91 9.18 1.51 8.06
C PHE A 91 10.24 0.45 7.74
N MET A 92 11.00 0.63 6.66
CA MET A 92 11.93 -0.37 6.18
C MET A 92 12.98 -0.74 7.25
N ASN A 93 13.14 -2.05 7.48
CA ASN A 93 14.03 -2.66 8.48
C ASN A 93 13.74 -2.29 9.94
N CYS A 94 12.51 -1.86 10.25
CA CYS A 94 12.05 -1.75 11.64
C CYS A 94 11.72 -3.16 12.17
N ILE A 95 12.73 -3.93 12.61
CA ILE A 95 12.55 -5.36 12.96
C ILE A 95 11.63 -5.54 14.17
N SER A 96 11.66 -4.61 15.14
CA SER A 96 10.76 -4.65 16.30
C SER A 96 9.31 -4.33 15.97
N PHE A 97 9.02 -3.76 14.79
CA PHE A 97 7.69 -3.32 14.36
C PHE A 97 6.82 -4.52 13.97
N ASN A 98 5.72 -4.70 14.69
CA ASN A 98 4.83 -5.86 14.58
C ASN A 98 3.43 -5.52 14.08
N GLY A 99 3.09 -4.24 13.92
CA GLY A 99 1.78 -3.85 13.38
C GLY A 99 1.44 -2.38 13.51
N LEU A 100 0.47 -1.97 12.69
CA LEU A 100 -0.23 -0.70 12.83
C LEU A 100 -1.47 -0.87 13.71
N SER A 101 -1.77 0.19 14.46
CA SER A 101 -3.00 0.34 15.24
C SER A 101 -3.66 1.68 14.91
N TRP A 102 -4.94 1.81 15.22
CA TRP A 102 -5.70 3.05 15.03
C TRP A 102 -6.82 3.13 16.06
N TYR A 103 -7.30 4.35 16.32
CA TYR A 103 -8.36 4.60 17.29
C TYR A 103 -9.75 4.25 16.76
N SER A 104 -9.97 4.57 15.49
CA SER A 104 -11.22 4.34 14.78
C SER A 104 -10.91 4.09 13.31
N SER A 105 -11.63 3.15 12.70
CA SER A 105 -11.56 2.84 11.27
C SER A 105 -12.69 3.46 10.46
N GLU A 106 -13.61 4.19 11.09
CA GLU A 106 -14.82 4.69 10.40
C GLU A 106 -14.46 5.64 9.25
N ASN A 107 -13.47 6.52 9.46
CA ASN A 107 -13.02 7.49 8.46
C ASN A 107 -11.58 7.26 7.97
N LEU A 108 -10.86 6.32 8.60
CA LEU A 108 -9.49 6.03 8.24
C LEU A 108 -9.47 5.17 6.96
N LYS A 109 -9.10 5.82 5.86
CA LYS A 109 -8.87 5.20 4.55
C LYS A 109 -7.53 5.66 4.04
N LEU A 110 -6.64 4.70 3.80
CA LEU A 110 -5.40 4.97 3.09
C LEU A 110 -5.68 4.99 1.59
N GLU A 111 -4.97 5.89 0.92
CA GLU A 111 -5.02 6.06 -0.53
C GLU A 111 -3.86 5.31 -1.19
N HIS A 112 -2.70 5.24 -0.52
CA HIS A 112 -1.50 4.61 -1.07
C HIS A 112 -0.54 4.13 0.02
N ILE A 113 0.15 3.02 -0.27
CA ILE A 113 1.30 2.53 0.50
C ILE A 113 2.44 2.35 -0.49
N GLY A 114 3.53 3.04 -0.23
CA GLY A 114 4.71 3.08 -1.06
C GLY A 114 5.46 1.76 -1.14
N LEU A 115 6.34 1.69 -2.11
CA LEU A 115 7.21 0.55 -2.37
C LEU A 115 8.01 0.22 -1.12
N GLU A 116 8.00 -1.06 -0.73
CA GLU A 116 8.77 -1.59 0.38
C GLU A 116 8.57 -0.85 1.72
N ALA A 117 7.45 -0.15 1.90
CA ALA A 117 7.13 0.60 3.11
C ALA A 117 7.33 -0.23 4.39
N PHE A 118 7.04 -1.54 4.36
CA PHE A 118 7.20 -2.46 5.48
C PHE A 118 8.28 -3.53 5.28
N TYR A 119 9.16 -3.38 4.29
CA TYR A 119 10.19 -4.38 4.00
C TYR A 119 11.12 -4.61 5.18
N GLY A 120 11.41 -5.88 5.51
CA GLY A 120 12.29 -6.26 6.60
C GLY A 120 11.76 -5.93 8.01
N THR A 121 10.48 -5.60 8.14
CA THR A 121 9.83 -5.42 9.45
C THR A 121 9.49 -6.76 10.11
N GLY A 122 9.37 -6.80 11.44
CA GLY A 122 8.88 -7.98 12.16
C GLY A 122 7.49 -8.41 11.69
N TRP A 123 6.64 -7.44 11.36
CA TRP A 123 5.29 -7.67 10.83
C TRP A 123 5.30 -8.40 9.49
N GLN A 124 6.08 -7.92 8.52
CA GLN A 124 6.20 -8.56 7.22
C GLN A 124 6.88 -9.94 7.32
N ASN A 125 7.97 -10.04 8.07
CA ASN A 125 8.70 -11.30 8.24
C ASN A 125 7.81 -12.39 8.86
N SER A 126 6.95 -12.01 9.80
CA SER A 126 5.94 -12.91 10.38
C SER A 126 4.91 -13.33 9.33
N ALA A 127 4.34 -12.37 8.59
CA ALA A 127 3.38 -12.68 7.53
C ALA A 127 3.96 -13.63 6.47
N GLU A 128 5.20 -13.41 6.05
CA GLU A 128 5.91 -14.27 5.10
C GLU A 128 6.14 -15.68 5.66
N SER A 129 6.59 -15.80 6.91
CA SER A 129 6.86 -17.08 7.56
C SER A 129 5.63 -17.98 7.64
N TYR A 130 4.44 -17.38 7.78
CA TYR A 130 3.17 -18.10 7.87
C TYR A 130 2.39 -18.15 6.55
N GLY A 131 2.91 -17.54 5.47
CA GLY A 131 2.21 -17.47 4.19
C GLY A 131 0.93 -16.63 4.22
N ASN A 132 0.89 -15.62 5.09
CA ASN A 132 -0.27 -14.76 5.29
C ASN A 132 -0.32 -13.61 4.28
N THR A 133 -1.48 -12.99 4.15
CA THR A 133 -1.63 -11.70 3.50
C THR A 133 -1.40 -10.58 4.51
N LEU A 134 -0.50 -9.66 4.19
CA LEU A 134 -0.29 -8.41 4.89
C LEU A 134 -1.12 -7.33 4.20
N SER A 135 -2.03 -6.71 4.95
CA SER A 135 -2.88 -5.62 4.50
C SER A 135 -2.91 -4.52 5.54
N VAL A 136 -3.16 -3.29 5.08
CA VAL A 136 -3.42 -2.14 5.95
C VAL A 136 -4.76 -1.56 5.52
N LEU A 137 -5.77 -1.74 6.36
CA LEU A 137 -7.14 -1.32 6.06
C LEU A 137 -7.59 -1.90 4.70
N ASN A 138 -8.07 -1.04 3.81
CA ASN A 138 -8.59 -1.38 2.48
C ASN A 138 -7.51 -1.72 1.44
N ILE A 139 -6.22 -1.73 1.80
CA ILE A 139 -5.11 -1.99 0.88
C ILE A 139 -4.50 -3.36 1.16
N LEU A 140 -4.53 -4.25 0.16
CA LEU A 140 -3.77 -5.48 0.16
C LEU A 140 -2.32 -5.15 -0.22
N TYR A 141 -1.41 -5.20 0.77
CA TYR A 141 -0.04 -4.73 0.60
C TYR A 141 0.93 -5.81 0.11
N ARG A 142 0.87 -7.01 0.70
CA ARG A 142 1.67 -8.17 0.29
C ARG A 142 0.90 -9.47 0.52
N CYS A 143 1.03 -10.41 -0.38
CA CYS A 143 0.46 -11.74 -0.25
C CYS A 143 1.57 -12.80 -0.31
N PHE A 144 1.76 -13.52 0.80
CA PHE A 144 2.72 -14.62 0.88
C PHE A 144 2.07 -15.99 0.74
N SER A 145 0.78 -16.03 0.36
CA SER A 145 0.06 -17.27 0.09
C SER A 145 0.76 -18.06 -1.00
N ARG A 146 0.88 -19.37 -0.81
CA ARG A 146 1.45 -20.33 -1.77
C ARG A 146 0.37 -21.19 -2.43
N ASN A 147 -0.89 -20.76 -2.32
CA ASN A 147 -2.01 -21.46 -2.93
C ASN A 147 -2.06 -21.18 -4.43
N ALA A 148 -2.52 -22.17 -5.20
CA ALA A 148 -2.80 -22.01 -6.62
C ALA A 148 -3.94 -21.04 -6.90
N GLU A 149 -4.97 -21.09 -6.05
CA GLU A 149 -6.13 -20.22 -6.15
C GLU A 149 -6.12 -19.19 -5.00
N TYR A 150 -6.40 -17.93 -5.32
CA TYR A 150 -6.55 -16.87 -4.33
C TYR A 150 -7.80 -16.04 -4.61
N LYS A 151 -8.69 -15.91 -3.62
CA LYS A 151 -9.84 -15.01 -3.68
C LYS A 151 -9.56 -13.76 -2.87
N VAL A 152 -9.47 -12.61 -3.53
CA VAL A 152 -9.33 -11.32 -2.87
C VAL A 152 -10.66 -10.96 -2.19
N SER A 153 -10.59 -10.56 -0.92
CA SER A 153 -11.76 -10.15 -0.14
C SER A 153 -12.36 -8.84 -0.68
N ASP A 154 -13.69 -8.70 -0.64
CA ASP A 154 -14.43 -7.50 -1.04
C ASP A 154 -14.16 -6.28 -0.16
N TYR A 155 -13.45 -6.47 0.95
CA TYR A 155 -12.95 -5.40 1.80
C TYR A 155 -11.85 -4.55 1.15
N TYR A 156 -11.10 -5.12 0.18
CA TYR A 156 -9.95 -4.44 -0.42
C TYR A 156 -10.36 -3.63 -1.65
N THR A 157 -9.93 -2.37 -1.69
CA THR A 157 -10.15 -1.47 -2.84
C THR A 157 -8.86 -1.24 -3.65
N VAL A 158 -7.71 -1.60 -3.09
CA VAL A 158 -6.39 -1.45 -3.75
C VAL A 158 -5.57 -2.72 -3.56
N ILE A 159 -4.95 -3.18 -4.65
CA ILE A 159 -3.81 -4.10 -4.63
C ILE A 159 -2.57 -3.25 -4.83
N SER A 160 -1.71 -3.17 -3.81
CA SER A 160 -0.56 -2.27 -3.84
C SER A 160 0.54 -2.75 -4.78
N ALA A 161 1.53 -1.87 -4.97
CA ALA A 161 2.69 -2.19 -5.78
C ALA A 161 3.34 -3.48 -5.27
N ASP A 162 3.73 -4.38 -6.17
CA ASP A 162 4.36 -5.69 -5.88
C ASP A 162 3.57 -6.64 -4.94
N ALA A 163 2.27 -6.43 -4.71
CA ALA A 163 1.54 -7.18 -3.69
C ALA A 163 1.56 -8.71 -3.87
N PHE A 164 1.53 -9.19 -5.10
CA PHE A 164 1.67 -10.59 -5.47
C PHE A 164 2.97 -10.88 -6.24
N ALA A 165 3.88 -9.92 -6.33
CA ALA A 165 5.10 -10.06 -7.14
C ALA A 165 5.87 -11.34 -6.77
N ARG A 166 6.30 -12.08 -7.80
CA ARG A 166 7.04 -13.34 -7.74
C ARG A 166 6.26 -14.46 -7.04
N ASN A 167 4.93 -14.39 -6.98
CA ASN A 167 4.13 -15.52 -6.51
C ASN A 167 4.10 -16.64 -7.57
N LYS A 168 5.04 -17.58 -7.43
CA LYS A 168 5.23 -18.71 -8.36
C LYS A 168 4.18 -19.81 -8.23
N SER A 169 3.31 -19.74 -7.22
CA SER A 169 2.28 -20.74 -7.01
C SER A 169 0.91 -20.28 -7.49
N LEU A 170 0.67 -18.96 -7.57
CA LEU A 170 -0.62 -18.41 -7.98
C LEU A 170 -0.93 -18.74 -9.45
N GLU A 171 -1.97 -19.53 -9.68
CA GLU A 171 -2.48 -19.96 -10.99
C GLU A 171 -3.77 -19.22 -11.37
N GLU A 172 -4.63 -18.95 -10.38
CA GLU A 172 -5.91 -18.28 -10.52
C GLU A 172 -6.12 -17.26 -9.40
N ILE A 173 -6.64 -16.08 -9.77
CA ILE A 173 -7.04 -15.06 -8.81
C ILE A 173 -8.42 -14.51 -9.13
N VAL A 174 -9.27 -14.40 -8.10
CA VAL A 174 -10.58 -13.76 -8.19
C VAL A 174 -10.51 -12.40 -7.52
N LEU A 175 -10.72 -11.35 -8.32
CA LEU A 175 -10.75 -9.96 -7.88
C LEU A 175 -12.19 -9.53 -7.54
N PRO A 176 -12.42 -8.75 -6.46
CA PRO A 176 -13.76 -8.30 -6.09
C PRO A 176 -14.20 -7.07 -6.90
N ASP A 177 -15.50 -6.88 -7.06
CA ASP A 177 -16.11 -5.70 -7.70
C ASP A 177 -15.96 -4.40 -6.87
N THR A 178 -15.34 -4.48 -5.69
CA THR A 178 -14.97 -3.31 -4.88
C THR A 178 -13.56 -2.81 -5.19
N LEU A 179 -12.77 -3.57 -5.96
CA LEU A 179 -11.40 -3.21 -6.33
C LEU A 179 -11.43 -2.04 -7.31
N THR A 180 -10.71 -0.97 -6.98
CA THR A 180 -10.64 0.24 -7.82
C THR A 180 -9.27 0.46 -8.44
N LYS A 181 -8.21 -0.14 -7.88
CA LYS A 181 -6.83 0.12 -8.30
C LYS A 181 -5.93 -1.12 -8.17
N ILE A 182 -5.12 -1.35 -9.19
CA ILE A 182 -4.01 -2.32 -9.20
C ILE A 182 -2.74 -1.52 -9.47
N GLU A 183 -1.78 -1.54 -8.55
CA GLU A 183 -0.59 -0.70 -8.66
C GLU A 183 0.56 -1.35 -9.44
N GLU A 184 1.65 -0.61 -9.58
CA GLU A 184 2.84 -0.99 -10.34
C GLU A 184 3.39 -2.36 -9.90
N GLY A 185 3.67 -3.24 -10.87
CA GLY A 185 4.24 -4.55 -10.61
C GLY A 185 3.42 -5.46 -9.69
N ALA A 186 2.13 -5.17 -9.45
CA ALA A 186 1.30 -5.92 -8.49
C ALA A 186 1.36 -7.44 -8.66
N PHE A 187 1.49 -7.93 -9.89
CA PHE A 187 1.65 -9.35 -10.26
C PHE A 187 2.95 -9.63 -11.03
N TYR A 188 3.96 -8.77 -10.89
CA TYR A 188 5.25 -8.93 -11.54
C TYR A 188 5.79 -10.35 -11.31
N ASP A 189 6.18 -11.05 -12.39
CA ASP A 189 6.83 -12.35 -12.35
C ASP A 189 5.99 -13.46 -11.66
N CYS A 190 4.65 -13.35 -11.71
CA CYS A 190 3.69 -14.42 -11.37
C CYS A 190 3.63 -15.47 -12.48
N THR A 191 4.70 -16.26 -12.63
CA THR A 191 4.91 -17.16 -13.79
C THR A 191 3.94 -18.35 -13.89
N SER A 192 3.06 -18.55 -12.92
CA SER A 192 2.05 -19.61 -12.95
C SER A 192 0.64 -19.07 -13.23
N LEU A 193 0.43 -17.76 -13.19
CA LEU A 193 -0.87 -17.14 -13.40
C LEU A 193 -1.30 -17.35 -14.85
N THR A 194 -2.43 -18.03 -15.06
CA THR A 194 -2.87 -18.46 -16.40
C THR A 194 -3.88 -17.55 -17.06
N SER A 195 -4.69 -16.86 -16.24
CA SER A 195 -5.68 -15.90 -16.71
C SER A 195 -5.90 -14.80 -15.68
N ILE A 196 -6.37 -13.64 -16.14
CA ILE A 196 -6.79 -12.56 -15.27
C ILE A 196 -8.08 -11.91 -15.78
N GLU A 197 -9.06 -11.76 -14.90
CA GLU A 197 -10.25 -10.94 -15.15
C GLU A 197 -10.20 -9.69 -14.27
N ILE A 198 -10.07 -8.53 -14.90
CA ILE A 198 -10.10 -7.22 -14.25
C ILE A 198 -11.57 -6.76 -14.16
N PRO A 199 -12.12 -6.54 -12.95
CA PRO A 199 -13.50 -6.07 -12.79
C PRO A 199 -13.74 -4.69 -13.41
N ASP A 200 -15.00 -4.41 -13.77
CA ASP A 200 -15.44 -3.10 -14.29
C ASP A 200 -15.21 -1.95 -13.30
N SER A 201 -15.10 -2.25 -12.00
CA SER A 201 -14.83 -1.27 -10.94
C SER A 201 -13.39 -0.73 -10.94
N VAL A 202 -12.45 -1.42 -11.60
CA VAL A 202 -11.05 -1.02 -11.62
C VAL A 202 -10.89 0.19 -12.55
N VAL A 203 -10.39 1.28 -11.97
CA VAL A 203 -10.19 2.57 -12.63
C VAL A 203 -8.76 2.70 -13.14
N SER A 204 -7.78 2.14 -12.42
CA SER A 204 -6.37 2.25 -12.77
C SER A 204 -5.56 0.95 -12.60
N ILE A 205 -4.69 0.69 -13.58
CA ILE A 205 -3.67 -0.36 -13.57
C ILE A 205 -2.30 0.33 -13.73
N GLY A 206 -1.39 0.08 -12.80
CA GLY A 206 -0.03 0.65 -12.80
C GLY A 206 0.90 0.03 -13.84
N ASN A 207 2.07 0.64 -14.00
CA ASN A 207 3.09 0.18 -14.93
C ASN A 207 3.49 -1.26 -14.63
N GLY A 208 3.70 -2.04 -15.68
CA GLY A 208 4.22 -3.39 -15.58
C GLY A 208 3.44 -4.33 -14.66
N ALA A 209 2.14 -4.07 -14.40
CA ALA A 209 1.38 -4.78 -13.37
C ALA A 209 1.38 -6.32 -13.52
N PHE A 210 1.53 -6.85 -14.74
CA PHE A 210 1.61 -8.28 -15.04
C PHE A 210 2.89 -8.65 -15.81
N VAL A 211 3.94 -7.84 -15.71
CA VAL A 211 5.23 -8.13 -16.39
C VAL A 211 5.75 -9.50 -16.00
N ASP A 212 6.30 -10.23 -16.97
CA ASP A 212 6.86 -11.58 -16.79
C ASP A 212 5.88 -12.63 -16.24
N CYS A 213 4.56 -12.40 -16.33
CA CYS A 213 3.56 -13.47 -16.14
C CYS A 213 3.60 -14.44 -17.33
N THR A 214 4.63 -15.27 -17.41
CA THR A 214 4.95 -16.07 -18.60
C THR A 214 3.93 -17.14 -18.96
N ALA A 215 3.11 -17.60 -18.00
CA ALA A 215 2.00 -18.53 -18.23
C ALA A 215 0.66 -17.85 -18.55
N LEU A 216 0.58 -16.52 -18.49
CA LEU A 216 -0.67 -15.80 -18.69
C LEU A 216 -1.13 -15.94 -20.15
N GLU A 217 -2.22 -16.68 -20.36
CA GLU A 217 -2.75 -16.96 -21.70
C GLU A 217 -3.83 -15.97 -22.14
N SER A 218 -4.59 -15.44 -21.19
CA SER A 218 -5.69 -14.52 -21.47
C SER A 218 -5.84 -13.45 -20.39
N ALA A 219 -6.17 -12.24 -20.83
CA ALA A 219 -6.53 -11.14 -19.95
C ALA A 219 -7.85 -10.54 -20.42
N LYS A 220 -8.79 -10.36 -19.49
CA LYS A 220 -10.05 -9.65 -19.72
C LYS A 220 -10.05 -8.38 -18.91
N LEU A 221 -10.26 -7.26 -19.59
CA LEU A 221 -10.16 -5.92 -19.01
C LEU A 221 -11.54 -5.35 -18.70
N GLY A 222 -11.68 -4.67 -17.57
CA GLY A 222 -12.91 -3.99 -17.19
C GLY A 222 -13.17 -2.75 -18.04
N SER A 223 -14.44 -2.38 -18.20
CA SER A 223 -14.88 -1.20 -18.94
C SER A 223 -14.58 0.12 -18.22
N GLY A 224 -14.37 0.10 -16.90
CA GLY A 224 -14.12 1.28 -16.07
C GLY A 224 -12.69 1.82 -16.09
N LEU A 225 -11.75 1.16 -16.78
CA LEU A 225 -10.36 1.59 -16.83
C LEU A 225 -10.21 2.98 -17.47
N THR A 226 -9.67 3.93 -16.71
CA THR A 226 -9.33 5.27 -17.20
C THR A 226 -7.84 5.54 -17.18
N GLU A 227 -7.03 4.73 -16.50
CA GLU A 227 -5.58 4.86 -16.44
C GLU A 227 -4.95 3.48 -16.61
N ILE A 228 -4.09 3.33 -17.62
CA ILE A 228 -3.43 2.08 -17.96
C ILE A 228 -1.95 2.41 -18.06
N GLY A 229 -1.15 1.74 -17.23
CA GLY A 229 0.29 1.89 -17.20
C GLY A 229 0.96 1.39 -18.47
N GLU A 230 2.24 1.69 -18.58
CA GLU A 230 3.10 1.20 -19.67
C GLU A 230 3.45 -0.28 -19.43
N ASP A 231 3.63 -1.02 -20.52
CA ASP A 231 4.19 -2.39 -20.53
C ASP A 231 3.49 -3.39 -19.60
N ILE A 232 2.18 -3.24 -19.34
CA ILE A 232 1.48 -4.05 -18.33
C ILE A 232 1.54 -5.57 -18.57
N PHE A 233 1.77 -6.01 -19.80
CA PHE A 233 1.93 -7.42 -20.19
C PHE A 233 3.29 -7.72 -20.86
N GLU A 234 4.30 -6.87 -20.66
CA GLU A 234 5.65 -7.17 -21.18
C GLU A 234 6.15 -8.51 -20.60
N GLY A 235 6.75 -9.35 -21.44
CA GLY A 235 7.23 -10.67 -21.00
C GLY A 235 6.14 -11.75 -20.83
N CYS A 236 4.86 -11.45 -21.05
CA CYS A 236 3.77 -12.45 -21.06
C CYS A 236 3.81 -13.32 -22.32
N THR A 237 4.80 -14.23 -22.41
CA THR A 237 5.08 -15.00 -23.64
C THR A 237 3.98 -15.97 -24.08
N ALA A 238 3.06 -16.36 -23.18
CA ALA A 238 1.93 -17.22 -23.48
C ALA A 238 0.65 -16.45 -23.86
N LEU A 239 0.64 -15.11 -23.79
CA LEU A 239 -0.57 -14.31 -23.94
C LEU A 239 -1.08 -14.37 -25.37
N LYS A 240 -2.28 -14.94 -25.53
CA LYS A 240 -2.95 -15.13 -26.82
C LYS A 240 -4.02 -14.09 -27.07
N THR A 241 -4.72 -13.66 -26.02
CA THR A 241 -5.90 -12.79 -26.14
C THR A 241 -5.96 -11.76 -25.02
N ILE A 242 -6.19 -10.51 -25.41
CA ILE A 242 -6.61 -9.43 -24.52
C ILE A 242 -8.04 -9.06 -24.94
N ASP A 243 -9.02 -9.36 -24.10
CA ASP A 243 -10.41 -8.97 -24.31
C ASP A 243 -10.66 -7.63 -23.60
N ALA A 244 -11.01 -6.60 -24.36
CA ALA A 244 -11.32 -5.28 -23.85
C ALA A 244 -12.68 -4.83 -24.39
N PRO A 245 -13.58 -4.29 -23.54
CA PRO A 245 -14.90 -3.85 -23.97
C PRO A 245 -14.82 -2.82 -25.10
N ALA A 246 -15.62 -3.02 -26.15
CA ALA A 246 -15.63 -2.12 -27.31
C ALA A 246 -15.93 -0.67 -26.90
N GLY A 247 -15.11 0.27 -27.38
CA GLY A 247 -15.22 1.70 -27.05
C GLY A 247 -14.72 2.08 -25.66
N SER A 248 -14.11 1.15 -24.90
CA SER A 248 -13.40 1.47 -23.66
C SER A 248 -12.00 2.02 -23.94
N LYS A 249 -11.42 2.72 -22.96
CA LYS A 249 -10.02 3.16 -23.03
C LYS A 249 -9.04 1.99 -23.17
N ALA A 250 -9.38 0.84 -22.60
CA ALA A 250 -8.59 -0.38 -22.75
C ALA A 250 -8.57 -0.89 -24.19
N ALA A 251 -9.72 -0.87 -24.89
CA ALA A 251 -9.77 -1.23 -26.30
C ALA A 251 -8.93 -0.27 -27.17
N GLU A 252 -9.02 1.03 -26.90
CA GLU A 252 -8.19 2.05 -27.57
C GLU A 252 -6.69 1.83 -27.33
N PHE A 253 -6.30 1.50 -26.10
CA PHE A 253 -4.90 1.28 -25.72
C PHE A 253 -4.28 0.06 -26.41
N PHE A 254 -5.03 -1.04 -26.53
CA PHE A 254 -4.54 -2.29 -27.13
C PHE A 254 -4.83 -2.42 -28.63
N GLY A 255 -5.57 -1.48 -29.23
CA GLY A 255 -5.92 -1.51 -30.65
C GLY A 255 -6.92 -2.61 -31.02
N ASN A 256 -7.80 -2.96 -30.09
CA ASN A 256 -8.88 -3.95 -30.26
C ASN A 256 -10.13 -3.38 -30.94
#